data_AF-A0A2G8KAP8-F1
#
_entry.id   AF-A0A2G8KAP8-F1
#
_cell.length_a   1.000
_cell.length_b   1.000
_cell.length_c   1.000
_cell.angle_alpha   90.00
_cell.angle_beta   90.00
_cell.angle_gamma   90.00
#
_symmetry.space_group_name_H-M   'P 1'
#
loop_
_entity.id
_entity.type
_entity.pdbx_description
1 polymer ?
#
loop_
_entity_poly.entity_id
_entity_poly.type
_entity_poly.pdbx_seq_one_letter_code
_entity_poly.pdbx_strand_id
1 'polypeptide(L)'
;MATTLFTAVDFIVLGASFVLSALIGIYFAVSGRKENNTATYFLGDRQMGVLPIAISYMATAISAVVFIGVPSEVYFFGPNILLTIPGRIFAIYIVTRTAVPIYYRLKLTSIYEYLEMRFDKSVKIAGIIIYYVFATVYMGFVVYAPALALSLITGMSVVLSILVVTLICSFYTTIGGMKAVIWTDVLQVGLYKVKRTQFSI
;
A
#
# COMPACT_ATOMS: atom_id res chain seq x y z
N MET A 1 -22.68 1.14 28.16
CA MET A 1 -23.54 1.78 27.14
C MET A 1 -22.61 2.54 26.18
N ALA A 2 -22.12 1.87 25.14
CA ALA A 2 -21.16 2.43 24.17
C ALA A 2 -21.51 1.89 22.78
N THR A 3 -22.61 2.38 22.22
CA THR A 3 -23.21 1.87 20.99
C THR A 3 -23.57 3.01 20.05
N THR A 4 -22.59 3.82 19.64
CA THR A 4 -22.68 4.73 18.47
C THR A 4 -21.27 5.17 18.04
N LEU A 5 -20.38 4.24 17.64
CA LEU A 5 -19.05 4.59 17.13
C LEU A 5 -18.90 4.46 15.61
N PHE A 6 -19.85 3.80 14.91
CA PHE A 6 -19.85 3.67 13.45
C PHE A 6 -21.23 3.98 12.89
N THR A 7 -21.30 4.93 11.96
CA THR A 7 -22.53 5.33 11.27
C THR A 7 -22.80 4.35 10.14
N ALA A 8 -24.06 4.11 9.75
CA ALA A 8 -24.41 3.23 8.61
C ALA A 8 -23.65 3.59 7.31
N VAL A 9 -23.26 4.86 7.16
CA VAL A 9 -22.42 5.37 6.07
C VAL A 9 -21.01 4.77 6.09
N ASP A 10 -20.40 4.60 7.26
CA ASP A 10 -19.07 4.01 7.41
C ASP A 10 -19.06 2.53 7.00
N PHE A 11 -20.16 1.81 7.27
CA PHE A 11 -20.36 0.42 6.84
C PHE A 11 -20.45 0.29 5.32
N ILE A 12 -21.23 1.16 4.67
CA ILE A 12 -21.38 1.17 3.22
C ILE A 12 -20.04 1.48 2.55
N VAL A 13 -19.28 2.44 3.08
CA VAL A 13 -17.96 2.81 2.52
C VAL A 13 -16.93 1.69 2.67
N LEU A 14 -16.91 0.99 3.81
CA LEU A 14 -15.98 -0.12 4.05
C LEU A 14 -16.35 -1.37 3.21
N GLY A 15 -17.64 -1.70 3.10
CA GLY A 15 -18.09 -2.75 2.20
C GLY A 15 -17.82 -2.41 0.73
N ALA A 16 -18.12 -1.17 0.32
CA ALA A 16 -17.87 -0.71 -1.04
C ALA A 16 -16.37 -0.70 -1.38
N SER A 17 -15.48 -0.34 -0.46
CA SER A 17 -14.03 -0.34 -0.74
C SER A 17 -13.50 -1.75 -0.99
N PHE A 18 -13.92 -2.75 -0.21
CA PHE A 18 -13.54 -4.15 -0.45
C PHE A 18 -14.12 -4.68 -1.76
N VAL A 19 -15.40 -4.42 -2.03
CA VAL A 19 -16.07 -4.88 -3.25
C VAL A 19 -15.49 -4.20 -4.49
N LEU A 20 -15.27 -2.88 -4.46
CA LEU A 20 -14.66 -2.15 -5.58
C LEU A 20 -13.23 -2.62 -5.83
N SER A 21 -12.42 -2.79 -4.78
CA SER A 21 -11.05 -3.34 -4.92
C SER A 21 -11.06 -4.75 -5.53
N ALA A 22 -11.96 -5.62 -5.08
CA ALA A 22 -12.10 -6.96 -5.65
C ALA A 22 -12.57 -6.93 -7.12
N LEU A 23 -13.55 -6.09 -7.45
CA LEU A 23 -14.06 -5.93 -8.82
C LEU A 23 -12.99 -5.42 -9.78
N ILE A 24 -12.13 -4.51 -9.33
CA ILE A 24 -11.02 -3.99 -10.15
C ILE A 24 -9.94 -5.03 -10.34
N GLY A 25 -9.60 -5.77 -9.29
CA GLY A 25 -8.70 -6.92 -9.39
C GLY A 25 -9.21 -7.95 -10.41
N ILE A 26 -10.50 -8.30 -10.34
CA ILE A 26 -11.15 -9.23 -11.27
C ILE A 26 -11.23 -8.65 -12.69
N TYR A 27 -11.60 -7.37 -12.85
CA TYR A 27 -11.68 -6.71 -14.14
C TYR A 27 -10.32 -6.71 -14.85
N PHE A 28 -9.25 -6.34 -14.15
CA PHE A 28 -7.90 -6.36 -14.72
C PHE A 28 -7.37 -7.77 -14.94
N ALA A 29 -7.80 -8.77 -14.17
CA ALA A 29 -7.43 -10.17 -14.41
C ALA A 29 -8.12 -10.77 -15.63
N VAL A 30 -9.40 -10.45 -15.85
CA VAL A 30 -10.15 -10.90 -17.02
C VAL A 30 -9.67 -10.16 -18.28
N SER A 31 -9.38 -8.87 -18.17
CA SER A 31 -8.88 -8.04 -19.28
C SER A 31 -7.41 -8.33 -19.61
N GLY A 32 -6.59 -8.65 -18.59
CA GLY A 32 -5.17 -9.00 -18.72
C GLY A 32 -4.90 -10.44 -19.17
N ARG A 33 -5.91 -11.31 -19.20
CA ARG A 33 -5.79 -12.73 -19.62
C ARG A 33 -5.34 -12.90 -21.08
N LYS A 34 -5.38 -11.83 -21.89
CA LYS A 34 -4.85 -11.81 -23.27
C LYS A 34 -3.33 -11.65 -23.36
N GLU A 35 -2.65 -11.22 -22.30
CA GLU A 35 -1.22 -10.89 -22.33
C GLU A 35 -0.44 -11.66 -21.26
N ASN A 36 -0.09 -12.91 -21.57
CA ASN A 36 0.74 -13.79 -20.75
C ASN A 36 2.21 -13.35 -20.74
N ASN A 37 2.51 -12.17 -20.17
CA ASN A 37 3.88 -11.72 -20.02
C ASN A 37 4.16 -11.26 -18.58
N THR A 38 5.16 -11.87 -17.93
CA THR A 38 5.62 -11.55 -16.57
C THR A 38 5.93 -10.05 -16.41
N ALA A 39 6.38 -9.41 -17.49
CA ALA A 39 6.60 -7.98 -17.56
C ALA A 39 5.30 -7.15 -17.40
N THR A 40 4.17 -7.62 -17.93
CA THR A 40 2.87 -6.93 -17.79
C THR A 40 2.35 -7.00 -16.35
N TYR A 41 2.62 -8.12 -15.67
CA TYR A 41 2.24 -8.32 -14.27
C TYR A 41 3.04 -7.45 -13.30
N PHE A 42 4.37 -7.39 -13.46
CA PHE A 42 5.27 -6.65 -12.55
C PHE A 42 5.52 -5.19 -12.96
N LEU A 43 5.58 -4.86 -14.25
CA LEU A 43 5.90 -3.50 -14.71
C LEU A 43 4.66 -2.72 -15.15
N GLY A 44 3.50 -3.36 -15.19
CA GLY A 44 2.30 -2.69 -15.66
C GLY A 44 2.46 -2.10 -17.07
N ASP A 45 3.21 -2.81 -17.92
CA ASP A 45 3.50 -2.45 -19.32
C ASP A 45 4.21 -1.10 -19.52
N ARG A 46 4.73 -0.45 -18.46
CA ARG A 46 5.41 0.87 -18.50
C ARG A 46 4.60 2.02 -19.15
N GLN A 47 3.35 1.79 -19.55
CA GLN A 47 2.46 2.78 -20.19
C GLN A 47 1.57 3.54 -19.20
N MET A 48 1.74 3.33 -17.90
CA MET A 48 0.94 4.06 -16.91
C MET A 48 1.31 5.53 -16.86
N GLY A 49 0.28 6.39 -16.81
CA GLY A 49 0.46 7.81 -16.61
C GLY A 49 1.17 8.13 -15.29
N VAL A 50 1.92 9.24 -15.28
CA VAL A 50 2.68 9.71 -14.11
C VAL A 50 1.78 9.97 -12.90
N LEU A 51 0.56 10.45 -13.15
CA LEU A 51 -0.41 10.78 -12.10
C LEU A 51 -0.87 9.54 -11.29
N PRO A 52 -1.39 8.45 -11.89
CA PRO A 52 -1.71 7.22 -11.17
C PRO A 52 -0.54 6.66 -10.35
N ILE A 53 0.68 6.66 -10.91
CA ILE A 53 1.88 6.17 -10.23
C ILE A 53 2.20 7.03 -9.01
N ALA A 54 2.16 8.36 -9.15
CA ALA A 54 2.43 9.28 -8.05
C ALA A 54 1.39 9.16 -6.93
N ILE A 55 0.12 8.96 -7.27
CA ILE A 55 -0.96 8.77 -6.30
C ILE A 55 -0.79 7.44 -5.56
N SER A 56 -0.51 6.33 -6.26
CA SER A 56 -0.26 5.03 -5.63
C SER A 56 0.99 5.06 -4.73
N TYR A 57 2.05 5.74 -5.15
CA TYR A 57 3.23 5.96 -4.32
C TYR A 57 2.89 6.74 -3.03
N MET A 58 2.10 7.81 -3.14
CA MET A 58 1.61 8.56 -1.97
C MET A 58 0.69 7.72 -1.09
N ALA A 59 -0.21 6.92 -1.67
CA ALA A 59 -1.10 6.02 -0.94
C ALA A 59 -0.31 5.01 -0.12
N THR A 60 0.70 4.38 -0.74
CA THR A 60 1.58 3.41 -0.09
C THR A 60 2.39 4.04 1.05
N ALA A 61 2.80 5.31 0.89
CA ALA A 61 3.52 6.05 1.93
C ALA A 61 2.63 6.40 3.14
N ILE A 62 1.33 6.56 2.93
CA ILE A 62 0.33 6.83 3.98
C ILE A 62 -0.29 5.49 4.41
N SER A 63 0.49 4.70 5.15
CA SER A 63 0.01 3.41 5.66
C SER A 63 -0.70 3.54 7.00
N ALA A 64 -1.46 2.50 7.37
CA ALA A 64 -2.09 2.38 8.68
C ALA A 64 -1.10 2.56 9.85
N VAL A 65 0.16 2.16 9.64
CA VAL A 65 1.24 2.31 10.64
C VAL A 65 1.54 3.78 10.89
N VAL A 66 1.61 4.61 9.85
CA VAL A 66 1.81 6.06 10.00
C VAL A 66 0.59 6.72 10.65
N PHE A 67 -0.61 6.25 10.29
CA PHE A 67 -1.86 6.80 10.79
C PHE A 67 -2.06 6.57 12.29
N ILE A 68 -1.63 5.42 12.82
CA ILE A 68 -1.69 5.13 14.26
C ILE A 68 -0.41 5.64 14.97
N GLY A 69 0.75 5.48 14.34
CA GLY A 69 2.05 5.73 14.94
C GLY A 69 2.39 7.22 15.13
N VAL A 70 2.02 8.09 14.17
CA VAL A 70 2.33 9.52 14.30
C VAL A 70 1.53 10.18 15.42
N PRO A 71 0.20 9.97 15.55
CA PRO A 71 -0.55 10.51 16.67
C PRO A 71 -0.10 9.96 18.02
N SER A 72 0.25 8.67 18.10
CA SER A 72 0.78 8.09 19.35
C SER A 72 2.11 8.72 19.75
N GLU A 73 3.01 8.94 18.80
CA GLU A 73 4.28 9.61 19.07
C GLU A 73 4.06 11.05 19.57
N VAL A 74 3.15 11.79 18.91
CA VAL A 74 2.82 13.17 19.32
C VAL A 74 2.20 13.19 20.71
N TYR A 75 1.38 12.19 21.05
CA TYR A 75 0.74 12.08 22.36
C TYR A 75 1.76 11.85 23.49
N PHE A 76 2.75 10.96 23.28
CA PHE A 76 3.73 10.63 24.31
C PHE A 76 4.94 11.57 24.36
N PHE A 77 5.44 12.01 23.20
CA PHE A 77 6.72 12.73 23.05
C PHE A 77 6.57 14.14 22.48
N GLY A 78 5.33 14.59 22.24
CA GLY A 78 5.04 15.92 21.69
C GLY A 78 5.34 16.05 20.19
N PRO A 79 5.29 17.27 19.64
CA PRO A 79 5.37 17.51 18.18
C PRO A 79 6.77 17.30 17.58
N ASN A 80 7.73 16.73 18.32
CA ASN A 80 9.12 16.54 17.89
C ASN A 80 9.24 15.68 16.62
N ILE A 81 8.30 14.75 16.39
CA ILE A 81 8.26 13.93 15.16
C ILE A 81 8.15 14.77 13.89
N LEU A 82 7.61 16.00 13.96
CA LEU A 82 7.51 16.90 12.82
C LEU A 82 8.88 17.35 12.29
N LEU A 83 9.93 17.32 13.12
CA LEU A 83 11.30 17.61 12.72
C LEU A 83 11.85 16.57 11.71
N THR A 84 11.23 15.40 11.61
CA THR A 84 11.62 14.38 10.61
C THR A 84 11.17 14.72 9.20
N ILE A 85 10.17 15.59 9.02
CA ILE A 85 9.61 15.97 7.72
C ILE A 85 10.65 16.60 6.78
N PRO A 86 11.40 17.65 7.18
CA PRO A 86 12.42 18.24 6.29
C PRO A 86 13.50 17.23 5.87
N GLY A 87 13.92 16.35 6.79
CA GLY A 87 14.87 15.28 6.48
C GLY A 87 14.33 14.30 5.42
N ARG A 88 13.05 13.93 5.51
CA ARG A 88 12.39 13.07 4.50
C ARG A 88 12.31 13.74 3.13
N ILE A 89 11.96 15.02 3.08
CA ILE A 89 11.91 15.79 1.82
C ILE A 89 13.30 15.83 1.17
N PHE A 90 14.33 16.11 1.97
CA PHE A 90 15.70 16.16 1.50
C PHE A 90 16.20 14.79 0.98
N ALA A 91 15.88 13.71 1.69
CA ALA A 91 16.20 12.35 1.25
C ALA A 91 15.54 11.99 -0.09
N ILE A 92 14.25 12.31 -0.27
CA ILE A 92 13.52 12.11 -1.53
C ILE A 92 14.19 12.88 -2.67
N TYR A 93 14.59 14.14 -2.41
CA TYR A 93 15.28 14.95 -3.41
C TYR A 93 16.59 14.31 -3.88
N ILE A 94 17.43 13.84 -2.95
CA ILE A 94 18.69 13.14 -3.28
C ILE A 94 18.44 11.87 -4.09
N VAL A 95 17.50 11.02 -3.65
CA VAL A 95 17.19 9.75 -4.32
C VAL A 95 16.67 9.99 -5.74
N THR A 96 15.83 11.01 -5.92
CA THR A 96 15.28 11.37 -7.23
C THR A 96 16.37 11.84 -8.19
N ARG A 97 17.38 12.56 -7.69
CA ARG A 97 18.48 13.07 -8.52
C ARG A 97 19.56 12.04 -8.82
N THR A 98 19.79 11.09 -7.92
CA THR A 98 20.91 10.14 -8.04
C THR A 98 20.44 8.75 -8.46
N ALA A 99 19.53 8.14 -7.70
CA ALA A 99 19.18 6.74 -7.84
C ALA A 99 18.24 6.51 -9.04
N VAL A 100 17.17 7.32 -9.17
CA VAL A 100 16.18 7.21 -10.26
C VAL A 100 16.81 7.19 -11.66
N PRO A 101 17.71 8.13 -12.05
CA PRO A 101 18.30 8.10 -13.38
C PRO A 101 19.20 6.88 -13.63
N ILE A 102 19.85 6.33 -12.59
CA ILE A 102 20.66 5.10 -12.70
C ILE A 102 19.75 3.90 -13.00
N TYR A 103 18.69 3.71 -12.22
CA TYR A 103 17.74 2.61 -12.44
C TYR A 103 17.04 2.70 -13.80
N TYR A 104 16.68 3.92 -14.22
CA TYR A 104 16.00 4.13 -15.49
C TYR A 104 16.90 3.81 -16.70
N ARG A 105 18.20 4.18 -16.64
CA ARG A 105 19.18 3.88 -17.70
C ARG A 105 19.46 2.38 -17.81
N LEU A 106 19.56 1.69 -16.68
CA LEU A 106 19.84 0.25 -16.63
C LEU A 106 18.61 -0.61 -16.95
N LYS A 107 17.41 -0.01 -17.09
CA LYS A 107 16.13 -0.68 -17.39
C LYS A 107 15.81 -1.85 -16.44
N LEU A 108 16.35 -1.81 -15.21
CA LEU A 108 16.20 -2.86 -14.21
C LEU A 108 14.74 -3.05 -13.84
N THR A 109 14.37 -4.29 -13.59
CA THR A 109 13.02 -4.64 -13.13
C THR A 109 12.94 -4.68 -11.61
N SER A 110 14.08 -4.91 -10.95
CA SER A 110 14.17 -4.97 -9.50
C SER A 110 15.37 -4.18 -8.99
N ILE A 111 15.19 -3.48 -7.87
CA ILE A 111 16.26 -2.74 -7.19
C ILE A 111 17.40 -3.69 -6.78
N TYR A 112 17.09 -4.95 -6.47
CA TYR A 112 18.09 -5.93 -6.05
C TYR A 112 18.99 -6.41 -7.20
N GLU A 113 18.57 -6.25 -8.46
CA GLU A 113 19.45 -6.52 -9.62
C GLU A 113 20.64 -5.54 -9.63
N TYR A 114 20.43 -4.30 -9.19
CA TYR A 114 21.52 -3.34 -9.06
C TYR A 114 22.54 -3.77 -8.00
N LEU A 115 22.10 -4.39 -6.89
CA LEU A 115 23.01 -4.91 -5.87
C LEU A 115 23.89 -6.04 -6.40
N GLU A 116 23.34 -6.92 -7.24
CA GLU A 116 24.10 -7.98 -7.90
C GLU A 116 25.10 -7.42 -8.93
N MET A 117 24.70 -6.39 -9.70
CA MET A 117 25.60 -5.74 -10.66
C MET A 117 26.73 -4.96 -9.99
N ARG A 118 26.47 -4.34 -8.84
CA ARG A 118 27.44 -3.44 -8.18
C ARG A 118 28.37 -4.16 -7.21
N PHE A 119 27.87 -5.20 -6.55
CA PHE A 119 28.59 -5.97 -5.55
C PHE A 119 28.70 -7.42 -6.00
N ASP A 120 27.76 -8.27 -5.59
CA ASP A 120 27.76 -9.70 -5.87
C ASP A 120 26.39 -10.32 -5.57
N LYS A 121 26.18 -11.53 -6.07
CA LYS A 121 24.94 -12.30 -5.85
C LYS A 121 24.63 -12.53 -4.36
N SER A 122 25.65 -12.70 -3.53
CA SER A 122 25.49 -12.85 -2.07
C SER A 122 24.84 -11.63 -1.42
N VAL A 123 25.22 -10.43 -1.84
CA VAL A 123 24.65 -9.16 -1.34
C VAL A 123 23.21 -9.00 -1.78
N LYS A 124 22.88 -9.38 -3.02
CA LYS A 124 21.49 -9.44 -3.50
C LYS A 124 20.63 -10.34 -2.62
N ILE A 125 21.07 -11.57 -2.36
CA ILE A 125 20.30 -12.53 -1.55
C ILE A 125 20.15 -12.02 -0.11
N ALA A 126 21.21 -11.48 0.50
CA ALA A 126 21.14 -10.90 1.84
C ALA A 126 20.13 -9.73 1.90
N GLY A 127 20.18 -8.81 0.93
CA GLY A 127 19.24 -7.69 0.85
C GLY A 127 17.78 -8.14 0.66
N ILE A 128 17.56 -9.17 -0.15
CA ILE A 128 16.24 -9.78 -0.34
C ILE A 128 15.74 -10.38 0.98
N ILE A 129 16.56 -11.15 1.69
CA ILE A 129 16.15 -11.79 2.97
C ILE A 129 15.81 -10.73 4.02
N ILE A 130 16.67 -9.73 4.21
CA ILE A 130 16.44 -8.65 5.17
C ILE A 130 15.12 -7.94 4.86
N TYR A 131 14.87 -7.63 3.58
CA TYR A 131 13.63 -7.00 3.18
C TYR A 131 12.42 -7.91 3.38
N TYR A 132 12.50 -9.20 3.05
CA TYR A 132 11.39 -10.14 3.25
C TYR A 132 11.00 -10.25 4.73
N VAL A 133 11.97 -10.33 5.64
CA VAL A 133 11.71 -10.37 7.08
C VAL A 133 11.03 -9.07 7.52
N PHE A 134 11.58 -7.92 7.14
CA PHE A 134 11.00 -6.61 7.45
C PHE A 134 9.57 -6.47 6.89
N ALA A 135 9.37 -6.82 5.62
CA ALA A 135 8.09 -6.73 4.93
C ALA A 135 7.04 -7.63 5.57
N THR A 136 7.41 -8.84 6.00
CA THR A 136 6.48 -9.76 6.67
C THR A 136 5.97 -9.17 8.00
N VAL A 137 6.88 -8.63 8.82
CA VAL A 137 6.52 -7.99 10.08
C VAL A 137 5.66 -6.75 9.83
N TYR A 138 6.07 -5.91 8.87
CA TYR A 138 5.35 -4.70 8.51
C TYR A 138 3.93 -5.00 8.00
N MET A 139 3.75 -6.00 7.15
CA MET A 139 2.44 -6.39 6.62
C MET A 139 1.49 -6.86 7.73
N GLY A 140 2.01 -7.47 8.81
CA GLY A 140 1.21 -7.79 10.00
C GLY A 140 0.54 -6.56 10.61
N PHE A 141 1.28 -5.46 10.78
CA PHE A 141 0.71 -4.20 11.27
C PHE A 141 -0.30 -3.57 10.30
N VAL A 142 -0.02 -3.66 8.99
CA VAL A 142 -0.91 -3.11 7.96
C VAL A 142 -2.26 -3.83 7.94
N VAL A 143 -2.27 -5.16 8.06
CA VAL A 143 -3.50 -5.97 8.07
C VAL A 143 -4.29 -5.83 9.38
N TYR A 144 -3.62 -5.53 10.48
CA TYR A 144 -4.26 -5.39 11.78
C TYR A 144 -5.33 -4.29 11.82
N ALA A 145 -5.08 -3.14 11.20
CA ALA A 145 -6.02 -2.02 11.21
C ALA A 145 -7.40 -2.34 10.56
N PRO A 146 -7.49 -2.83 9.31
CA PRO A 146 -8.77 -3.23 8.72
C PRO A 146 -9.40 -4.44 9.42
N ALA A 147 -8.59 -5.37 9.94
CA ALA A 147 -9.10 -6.52 10.69
C ALA A 147 -9.73 -6.12 12.03
N LEU A 148 -9.13 -5.15 12.73
CA LEU A 148 -9.69 -4.58 13.95
C LEU A 148 -11.02 -3.87 13.66
N ALA A 149 -11.09 -3.08 12.59
CA ALA A 149 -12.33 -2.46 12.16
C ALA A 149 -13.42 -3.51 11.86
N LEU A 150 -13.08 -4.58 11.15
CA LEU A 150 -14.01 -5.66 10.84
C LEU A 150 -14.49 -6.40 12.11
N SER A 151 -13.60 -6.67 13.06
CA SER A 151 -13.92 -7.33 14.33
C SER A 151 -14.91 -6.51 15.17
N LEU A 152 -14.73 -5.19 15.21
CA LEU A 152 -15.66 -4.28 15.90
C LEU A 152 -17.04 -4.24 15.26
N ILE A 153 -17.11 -4.43 13.95
CA ILE A 153 -18.35 -4.41 13.15
C ILE A 153 -19.12 -5.72 13.29
N THR A 154 -18.45 -6.86 13.14
CA THR A 154 -19.09 -8.17 13.11
C THR A 154 -19.25 -8.79 14.49
N GLY A 155 -18.56 -8.24 15.51
CA GLY A 155 -18.45 -8.86 16.84
C GLY A 155 -17.63 -10.15 16.84
N MET A 156 -16.99 -10.51 15.72
CA MET A 156 -16.16 -11.71 15.59
C MET A 156 -14.79 -11.49 16.22
N SER A 157 -14.09 -12.58 16.55
CA SER A 157 -12.73 -12.48 17.08
C SER A 157 -11.80 -11.77 16.09
N VAL A 158 -10.86 -10.98 16.63
CA VAL A 158 -9.86 -10.25 15.82
C VAL A 158 -9.05 -11.23 14.96
N VAL A 159 -8.73 -12.41 15.49
CA VAL A 159 -8.00 -13.47 14.76
C VAL A 159 -8.77 -13.92 13.53
N LEU A 160 -10.07 -14.18 13.66
CA LEU A 160 -10.90 -14.59 12.53
C LEU A 160 -11.04 -13.46 11.49
N SER A 161 -11.10 -12.21 11.96
CA SER A 161 -11.17 -11.03 11.11
C SER A 161 -9.87 -10.83 10.30
N ILE A 162 -8.71 -11.07 10.92
CA ILE A 162 -7.40 -11.05 10.24
C ILE A 162 -7.39 -12.10 9.12
N LEU A 163 -7.82 -13.34 9.40
CA LEU A 163 -7.85 -14.40 8.39
C LEU A 163 -8.73 -14.04 7.19
N VAL A 164 -9.94 -13.54 7.43
CA VAL A 164 -10.88 -13.16 6.37
C VAL A 164 -10.32 -12.01 5.52
N VAL A 165 -9.85 -10.93 6.15
CA VAL A 165 -9.28 -9.78 5.44
C VAL A 165 -8.05 -10.19 4.63
N THR A 166 -7.16 -10.99 5.21
CA THR A 166 -5.95 -11.46 4.54
C THR A 166 -6.28 -12.34 3.33
N LEU A 167 -7.27 -13.23 3.47
CA LEU A 167 -7.67 -14.14 2.39
C LEU A 167 -8.28 -13.37 1.21
N ILE A 168 -9.21 -12.44 1.49
CA ILE A 168 -9.82 -11.59 0.47
C ILE A 168 -8.74 -10.73 -0.20
N CYS A 169 -7.86 -10.11 0.60
CA CYS A 169 -6.78 -9.25 0.11
C CYS A 169 -5.79 -9.99 -0.78
N SER A 170 -5.34 -11.15 -0.33
CA SER A 170 -4.45 -12.01 -1.11
C SER A 170 -5.12 -12.42 -2.42
N PHE A 171 -6.39 -12.83 -2.38
CA PHE A 171 -7.10 -13.31 -3.57
C PHE A 171 -7.19 -12.24 -4.67
N TYR A 172 -7.65 -11.03 -4.35
CA TYR A 172 -7.75 -9.98 -5.38
C TYR A 172 -6.38 -9.47 -5.83
N THR A 173 -5.37 -9.48 -4.96
CA THR A 173 -4.01 -9.00 -5.28
C THR A 173 -3.29 -9.97 -6.21
N THR A 174 -3.36 -11.28 -5.95
CA THR A 174 -2.78 -12.33 -6.81
C THR A 174 -3.41 -12.32 -8.20
N ILE A 175 -4.71 -12.00 -8.27
CA ILE A 175 -5.47 -11.99 -9.52
C ILE A 175 -5.22 -10.70 -10.34
N GLY A 176 -5.19 -9.53 -9.70
CA GLY A 176 -5.11 -8.25 -10.40
C GLY A 176 -3.70 -7.75 -10.80
N GLY A 177 -2.64 -8.21 -10.14
CA GLY A 177 -1.26 -7.76 -10.39
C GLY A 177 -1.02 -6.27 -10.08
N MET A 178 0.17 -5.74 -10.44
CA MET A 178 0.57 -4.38 -10.05
C MET A 178 -0.31 -3.29 -10.69
N LYS A 179 -0.84 -3.52 -11.90
CA LYS A 179 -1.79 -2.59 -12.55
C LYS A 179 -3.04 -2.40 -11.71
N ALA A 180 -3.63 -3.50 -11.22
CA ALA A 180 -4.83 -3.42 -10.40
C ALA A 180 -4.55 -2.70 -9.09
N VAL A 181 -3.42 -3.00 -8.43
CA VAL A 181 -3.04 -2.37 -7.16
C VAL A 181 -2.96 -0.84 -7.30
N ILE A 182 -2.31 -0.34 -8.35
CA ILE A 182 -2.20 1.11 -8.59
C ILE A 182 -3.58 1.76 -8.78
N TRP A 183 -4.47 1.13 -9.54
CA TRP A 183 -5.83 1.65 -9.73
C TRP A 183 -6.68 1.57 -8.46
N THR A 184 -6.52 0.51 -7.66
CA THR A 184 -7.20 0.42 -6.36
C THR A 184 -6.70 1.51 -5.41
N ASP A 185 -5.40 1.81 -5.40
CA ASP A 185 -4.83 2.89 -4.57
C ASP A 185 -5.40 4.26 -4.96
N VAL A 186 -5.49 4.54 -6.27
CA VAL A 186 -6.06 5.81 -6.76
C VAL A 186 -7.50 5.99 -6.28
N LEU A 187 -8.31 4.93 -6.34
CA LEU A 187 -9.68 4.99 -5.85
C LEU A 187 -9.77 5.09 -4.33
N GLN A 188 -8.93 4.37 -3.59
CA GLN A 188 -8.89 4.47 -2.13
C GLN A 188 -8.51 5.89 -1.68
N VAL A 189 -7.53 6.53 -2.32
CA VAL A 189 -7.19 7.93 -2.06
C VAL A 189 -8.33 8.87 -2.46
N GLY A 190 -9.01 8.60 -3.57
CA GLY A 190 -10.20 9.34 -3.99
C GLY A 190 -11.31 9.30 -2.95
N LEU A 191 -11.67 8.09 -2.49
CA LEU A 191 -12.68 7.87 -1.44
C LEU A 191 -12.28 8.53 -0.12
N TYR A 192 -11.01 8.43 0.28
CA TYR A 192 -10.50 9.09 1.48
C TYR A 192 -10.66 10.61 1.40
N LYS A 193 -10.34 11.24 0.26
CA LYS A 193 -10.52 12.68 0.05
C LYS A 193 -12.00 13.08 0.12
N VAL A 194 -12.89 12.32 -0.52
CA VAL A 194 -14.34 12.58 -0.50
C VAL A 194 -14.89 12.56 0.94
N LYS A 195 -14.45 11.60 1.76
CA LYS A 195 -14.86 11.54 3.17
C LYS A 195 -14.33 12.74 3.98
N ARG A 196 -13.10 13.19 3.73
CA ARG A 196 -12.52 14.36 4.40
C ARG A 196 -13.26 15.66 4.07
N THR A 197 -13.80 15.79 2.86
CA THR A 197 -14.59 16.97 2.46
C THR A 197 -15.99 16.99 3.08
N GLN A 198 -16.59 15.82 3.36
CA GLN A 198 -17.91 15.71 4.00
C GLN A 198 -17.91 15.98 5.52
N PHE A 199 -16.76 15.81 6.20
CA PHE A 199 -16.60 16.05 7.64
C PHE A 199 -15.90 17.38 7.98
N SER A 200 -15.80 18.30 7.02
CA SER A 200 -15.24 19.64 7.22
C SER A 200 -16.31 20.74 7.20
N ILE A 201 -17.51 20.43 7.69
CA ILE A 201 -18.59 21.39 7.99
C ILE A 201 -19.04 21.14 9.42
#